data_AF-A0A7S3GUD7-F1
#
_entry.id   AF-A0A7S3GUD7-F1
#
_cell.length_a   1.000
_cell.length_b   1.000
_cell.length_c   1.000
_cell.angle_alpha   90.00
_cell.angle_beta   90.00
_cell.angle_gamma   90.00
#
_symmetry.space_group_name_H-M   'P 1'
#
loop_
_entity.id
_entity.type
_entity.pdbx_description
1 polymer ?
#
loop_
_entity_poly.entity_id
_entity_poly.type
_entity_poly.pdbx_seq_one_letter_code
_entity_poly.pdbx_strand_id
1 'polypeptide(L)'
;MVTMYFIALPIATLDQRSIQFHLCLKVLFISGTAIMDPGIPDLVAYHAPEDRMGLVQGMTNGFRALASVAAPLVAGRAFDISPYFVYSMAAMAAAVSGVCVACATLFDTRRGLEAGVA
;
A
#
# COMPACT_ATOMS: atom_id res chain seq x y z
N MET A 1 3.97 -0.91 8.12
CA MET A 1 3.79 -2.37 8.40
C MET A 1 3.87 -3.21 7.14
N VAL A 2 3.13 -2.90 6.07
CA VAL A 2 3.12 -3.68 4.82
C VAL A 2 4.51 -3.75 4.14
N THR A 3 5.29 -2.67 4.14
CA THR A 3 6.67 -2.67 3.59
C THR A 3 7.59 -3.64 4.30
N MET A 4 7.52 -3.71 5.64
CA MET A 4 8.34 -4.62 6.46
C MET A 4 8.03 -6.08 6.13
N TYR A 5 6.77 -6.41 5.88
CA TYR A 5 6.35 -7.74 5.45
C TYR A 5 7.05 -8.16 4.15
N PHE A 6 7.03 -7.30 3.11
CA PHE A 6 7.65 -7.64 1.81
C PHE A 6 9.17 -7.77 1.88
N ILE A 7 9.82 -7.04 2.78
CA ILE A 7 11.27 -7.16 3.02
C ILE A 7 11.59 -8.48 3.74
N ALA A 8 10.78 -8.88 4.73
CA ALA A 8 11.02 -10.08 5.53
C ALA A 8 10.60 -11.39 4.84
N LEU A 9 9.64 -11.34 3.91
CA LEU A 9 9.11 -12.52 3.23
C LEU A 9 10.14 -13.37 2.46
N PRO A 10 11.07 -12.80 1.66
CA PRO A 10 12.07 -13.60 0.96
C PRO A 10 12.96 -14.37 1.94
N ILE A 11 13.33 -13.76 3.07
CA ILE A 11 14.13 -14.40 4.13
C ILE A 11 13.35 -15.55 4.76
N ALA A 12 12.08 -15.30 5.10
CA ALA A 12 11.21 -16.32 5.70
C ALA A 12 10.97 -17.53 4.79
N THR A 13 10.80 -17.27 3.50
CA THR A 13 10.35 -18.28 2.52
C THR A 13 11.52 -19.05 1.92
N LEU A 14 12.64 -18.38 1.65
CA LEU A 14 13.76 -18.97 0.91
C LEU A 14 14.86 -19.50 1.83
N ASP A 15 15.11 -18.84 2.98
CA ASP A 15 16.25 -19.16 3.85
C ASP A 15 15.83 -20.04 5.04
N GLN A 16 14.90 -19.57 5.88
CA GLN A 16 14.60 -20.25 7.15
C GLN A 16 13.50 -21.33 7.09
N ARG A 17 12.75 -21.43 5.98
CA ARG A 17 11.64 -22.40 5.73
C ARG A 17 10.78 -22.75 6.96
N SER A 18 10.60 -21.80 7.88
CA SER A 18 9.91 -22.01 9.16
C SER A 18 8.46 -21.53 9.04
N ILE A 19 7.52 -22.46 9.23
CA ILE A 19 6.09 -22.20 9.13
C ILE A 19 5.66 -21.14 10.15
N GLN A 20 6.20 -21.20 11.37
CA GLN A 20 5.86 -20.26 12.44
C GLN A 20 6.24 -18.81 12.07
N PHE A 21 7.42 -18.63 11.48
CA PHE A 21 7.87 -17.31 11.05
C PHE A 21 7.01 -16.77 9.90
N HIS A 22 6.64 -17.63 8.94
CA HIS A 22 5.75 -17.26 7.85
C HIS A 22 4.35 -16.83 8.34
N LEU A 23 3.78 -17.56 9.31
CA LEU A 23 2.49 -17.22 9.91
C LEU A 23 2.54 -15.89 10.65
N CYS A 24 3.61 -15.61 11.40
CA CYS A 24 3.79 -14.34 12.09
C CYS A 24 3.82 -13.15 11.11
N LEU A 25 4.57 -13.29 10.02
CA LEU A 25 4.57 -12.29 8.94
C LEU A 25 3.19 -12.13 8.31
N LYS A 26 2.45 -13.23 8.10
CA LYS A 26 1.09 -13.17 7.55
C LYS A 26 0.12 -12.40 8.45
N VAL A 27 0.22 -12.57 9.77
CA VAL A 27 -0.58 -11.80 10.73
C VAL A 27 -0.25 -10.31 10.61
N LEU A 28 1.03 -9.94 10.56
CA LEU A 28 1.46 -8.54 10.36
C LEU A 28 0.92 -7.93 9.06
N PHE A 29 0.91 -8.72 7.98
CA PHE A 29 0.36 -8.29 6.70
C PHE A 29 -1.15 -8.09 6.79
N ILE A 30 -1.89 -9.05 7.33
CA ILE A 30 -3.35 -8.97 7.45
C ILE A 30 -3.75 -7.79 8.33
N SER A 31 -3.07 -7.56 9.46
CA SER A 31 -3.36 -6.41 10.32
C SER A 31 -3.10 -5.09 9.60
N GLY A 32 -2.01 -4.99 8.84
CA GLY A 32 -1.72 -3.80 8.04
C GLY A 32 -2.79 -3.54 6.99
N THR A 33 -3.15 -4.57 6.22
CA THR A 33 -4.17 -4.48 5.16
C THR A 33 -5.55 -4.16 5.73
N ALA A 34 -5.92 -4.73 6.88
CA ALA A 34 -7.21 -4.48 7.54
C ALA A 34 -7.40 -3.01 7.94
N ILE A 35 -6.31 -2.27 8.19
CA ILE A 35 -6.35 -0.84 8.47
C ILE A 35 -6.39 -0.05 7.16
N MET A 36 -5.56 -0.42 6.17
CA MET A 36 -5.43 0.32 4.92
C MET A 36 -6.67 0.20 4.03
N ASP A 37 -7.34 -0.96 4.01
CA ASP A 37 -8.47 -1.21 3.12
C ASP A 37 -9.65 -0.27 3.34
N PRO A 38 -10.14 -0.02 4.57
CA PRO A 38 -11.12 1.03 4.83
C PRO A 38 -10.48 2.43 4.89
N GLY A 39 -9.23 2.55 5.35
CA GLY A 39 -8.59 3.86 5.55
C GLY A 39 -8.31 4.63 4.26
N ILE A 40 -7.95 3.94 3.17
CA ILE A 40 -7.69 4.60 1.86
C ILE A 40 -8.95 5.28 1.30
N PRO A 41 -10.10 4.59 1.12
CA PRO A 41 -11.30 5.25 0.59
C PRO A 41 -11.80 6.37 1.50
N ASP A 42 -11.65 6.24 2.83
CA ASP A 42 -12.00 7.31 3.78
C ASP A 42 -11.09 8.55 3.61
N LEU A 43 -9.78 8.35 3.48
CA LEU A 43 -8.83 9.44 3.22
C LEU A 43 -9.12 10.13 1.88
N VAL A 44 -9.48 9.36 0.85
CA VAL A 44 -9.85 9.90 -0.46
C VAL A 44 -11.15 10.70 -0.35
N ALA A 45 -12.15 10.19 0.37
CA ALA A 45 -13.42 10.89 0.59
C ALA A 45 -13.21 12.22 1.31
N TYR A 46 -12.34 12.24 2.33
CA TYR A 46 -12.03 13.45 3.11
C TYR A 46 -11.47 14.59 2.25
N HIS A 47 -10.68 14.27 1.21
CA HIS A 47 -10.08 15.28 0.32
C HIS A 47 -10.87 15.52 -0.97
N ALA A 48 -11.94 14.75 -1.21
CA ALA A 48 -12.73 14.86 -2.43
C ALA A 48 -13.75 16.00 -2.31
N PRO A 49 -13.91 16.84 -3.34
CA PRO A 49 -15.03 17.78 -3.41
C PRO A 49 -16.37 17.05 -3.38
N GLU A 50 -17.36 17.58 -2.66
CA GLU A 50 -18.69 16.94 -2.52
C GLU A 50 -19.36 16.69 -3.87
N ASP A 51 -19.18 17.60 -4.84
CA ASP A 51 -19.74 17.51 -6.20
C ASP A 51 -19.07 16.42 -7.06
N ARG A 52 -17.89 15.93 -6.67
CA ARG A 52 -17.07 14.97 -7.46
C ARG A 52 -16.71 13.70 -6.72
N MET A 53 -17.24 13.49 -5.53
CA MET A 53 -16.92 12.34 -4.68
C MET A 53 -17.09 11.00 -5.42
N GLY A 54 -18.18 10.84 -6.20
CA GLY A 54 -18.41 9.63 -6.99
C GLY A 54 -17.36 9.39 -8.08
N LEU A 55 -16.89 10.44 -8.75
CA LEU A 55 -15.83 10.34 -9.76
C LEU A 55 -14.49 9.96 -9.11
N VAL A 56 -14.11 10.61 -8.01
CA VAL A 56 -12.84 10.37 -7.32
C VAL A 56 -12.79 8.96 -6.73
N GLN A 57 -13.88 8.49 -6.11
CA GLN A 57 -14.00 7.12 -5.62
C GLN A 57 -13.99 6.10 -6.77
N GLY A 58 -14.68 6.41 -7.88
CA GLY A 58 -14.67 5.60 -9.09
C GLY A 58 -13.25 5.42 -9.66
N MET A 59 -12.48 6.51 -9.77
CA MET A 59 -11.08 6.46 -10.22
C MET A 59 -10.21 5.63 -9.27
N THR A 60 -10.38 5.81 -7.96
CA THR A 60 -9.63 5.07 -6.93
C THR A 60 -9.87 3.56 -7.06
N ASN A 61 -11.14 3.15 -7.15
CA ASN A 61 -11.51 1.75 -7.37
C ASN A 61 -11.05 1.24 -8.74
N GLY A 62 -11.05 2.08 -9.77
CA GLY A 62 -10.48 1.76 -11.09
C GLY A 62 -8.98 1.44 -11.03
N PHE A 63 -8.18 2.26 -10.34
CA PHE A 63 -6.76 1.97 -10.15
C PHE A 63 -6.53 0.71 -9.30
N ARG A 64 -7.35 0.47 -8.27
CA ARG A 64 -7.30 -0.77 -7.47
C ARG A 64 -7.57 -2.00 -8.33
N ALA A 65 -8.57 -1.94 -9.22
CA ALA A 65 -8.88 -3.02 -10.15
C ALA A 65 -7.74 -3.24 -11.16
N LEU A 66 -7.18 -2.17 -11.73
CA LEU A 66 -6.02 -2.27 -12.62
C LEU A 66 -4.81 -2.90 -11.92
N ALA A 67 -4.51 -2.47 -10.70
CA ALA A 67 -3.44 -3.06 -9.90
C ALA A 67 -3.67 -4.55 -9.62
N SER A 68 -4.91 -4.97 -9.38
CA SER A 68 -5.25 -6.38 -9.13
C SER A 68 -4.96 -7.30 -10.32
N VAL A 69 -4.99 -6.75 -11.55
CA VAL A 69 -4.67 -7.49 -12.79
C VAL A 69 -3.19 -7.36 -13.14
N ALA A 70 -2.65 -6.14 -13.07
CA ALA A 70 -1.28 -5.86 -13.45
C ALA A 70 -0.26 -6.48 -12.48
N ALA A 71 -0.54 -6.48 -11.17
CA ALA A 71 0.41 -6.96 -10.16
C ALA A 71 0.73 -8.46 -10.31
N PRO A 72 -0.24 -9.38 -10.48
CA PRO A 72 0.07 -10.80 -10.72
C PRO A 72 0.84 -11.03 -12.03
N LEU A 73 0.52 -10.29 -13.10
CA LEU A 73 1.21 -10.41 -14.39
C LEU A 73 2.68 -10.01 -14.26
N VAL A 74 2.96 -8.87 -13.64
CA VAL A 74 4.33 -8.39 -13.41
C VAL A 74 5.06 -9.29 -12.41
N ALA A 75 4.41 -9.66 -11.32
CA ALA A 75 4.99 -10.51 -10.28
C ALA A 75 5.37 -11.89 -10.83
N GLY A 76 4.52 -12.51 -11.66
CA GLY A 76 4.82 -13.81 -12.27
C GLY A 76 6.09 -13.76 -13.11
N ARG A 77 6.18 -12.80 -14.03
CA ARG A 77 7.37 -12.64 -14.90
C ARG A 77 8.62 -12.26 -14.12
N ALA A 78 8.48 -11.43 -13.09
CA ALA A 78 9.60 -11.05 -12.23
C ALA A 78 10.07 -12.23 -11.35
N PHE A 79 9.17 -13.14 -10.98
CA PHE A 79 9.49 -14.33 -10.16
C PHE A 79 10.36 -15.31 -10.92
N ASP A 80 10.12 -15.46 -12.23
CA ASP A 80 10.93 -16.31 -13.12
C ASP A 80 12.40 -15.85 -13.18
N ILE A 81 12.66 -14.55 -13.03
CA ILE A 81 14.02 -13.98 -13.00
C ILE A 81 14.67 -14.21 -11.63
N SER A 82 13.99 -13.77 -10.56
CA SER A 82 14.44 -13.98 -9.19
C SER A 82 13.29 -13.70 -8.22
N PRO A 83 13.00 -14.60 -7.27
CA PRO A 83 12.01 -14.36 -6.23
C PRO A 83 12.29 -13.09 -5.42
N TYR A 84 13.57 -12.80 -5.13
CA TYR A 84 13.98 -11.59 -4.40
C TYR A 84 13.58 -10.30 -5.12
N PHE A 85 13.62 -10.32 -6.46
CA PHE A 85 13.27 -9.15 -7.25
C PHE A 85 11.78 -8.79 -7.10
N VAL A 86 10.89 -9.78 -7.14
CA VAL A 86 9.43 -9.59 -6.93
C VAL A 86 9.14 -8.95 -5.59
N TYR A 87 9.73 -9.49 -4.52
CA TYR A 87 9.52 -8.99 -3.17
C TYR A 87 10.08 -7.57 -2.99
N SER A 88 11.23 -7.27 -3.62
CA SER A 88 11.79 -5.92 -3.60
C SER A 88 10.91 -4.90 -4.32
N MET A 89 10.32 -5.26 -5.48
CA MET A 89 9.38 -4.41 -6.19
C MET A 89 8.12 -4.10 -5.36
N ALA A 90 7.58 -5.12 -4.68
CA ALA A 90 6.43 -4.95 -3.80
C ALA A 90 6.76 -4.06 -2.59
N ALA A 91 7.94 -4.24 -1.99
CA ALA A 91 8.41 -3.38 -0.90
C ALA A 91 8.58 -1.92 -1.36
N MET A 92 9.17 -1.69 -2.53
CA MET A 92 9.31 -0.35 -3.11
C MET A 92 7.96 0.30 -3.38
N ALA A 93 7.01 -0.42 -3.98
CA ALA A 93 5.67 0.10 -4.21
C ALA A 93 4.97 0.50 -2.90
N ALA A 94 5.06 -0.33 -1.86
CA ALA A 94 4.52 -0.03 -0.55
C ALA A 94 5.22 1.18 0.10
N ALA A 95 6.53 1.31 -0.03
CA ALA A 95 7.29 2.45 0.49
C ALA A 95 6.92 3.76 -0.23
N VAL A 96 6.85 3.75 -1.56
CA VAL A 96 6.44 4.92 -2.36
C VAL A 96 5.03 5.36 -1.97
N SER A 97 4.10 4.42 -1.84
CA SER A 97 2.74 4.72 -1.38
C SER A 97 2.74 5.38 0.00
N GLY A 98 3.50 4.84 0.96
CA GLY A 98 3.65 5.42 2.30
C GLY A 98 4.23 6.84 2.27
N VAL A 99 5.23 7.10 1.43
CA VAL A 99 5.82 8.44 1.25
C VAL A 99 4.80 9.40 0.64
N CYS A 100 4.04 8.97 -0.38
CA CYS A 100 3.00 9.79 -1.00
C CYS A 100 1.92 10.20 0.02
N VAL A 101 1.47 9.27 0.85
CA VAL A 101 0.48 9.55 1.91
C VAL A 101 1.09 10.48 2.96
N ALA A 102 2.32 10.22 3.41
CA ALA A 102 3.00 11.10 4.37
C ALA A 102 3.13 12.54 3.83
N CYS A 103 3.56 12.69 2.58
CA CYS A 103 3.61 13.99 1.91
C CYS A 103 2.23 14.66 1.89
N ALA A 104 1.17 13.94 1.51
CA ALA A 104 -0.19 14.49 1.49
C ALA A 104 -0.63 15.00 2.88
N THR A 105 -0.39 14.22 3.95
CA THR A 105 -0.74 14.63 5.32
C THR A 105 0.03 15.86 5.81
N LEU A 106 1.29 16.01 5.39
CA LEU A 106 2.11 17.19 5.72
C LEU A 106 1.59 18.46 5.03
N PHE A 107 1.12 18.35 3.79
CA PHE A 107 0.52 19.49 3.08
C PHE A 107 -0.85 19.88 3.66
N ASP A 108 -1.65 18.91 4.10
CA ASP A 108 -2.96 19.19 4.70
C ASP A 108 -2.83 19.90 6.06
N THR A 109 -1.89 19.44 6.90
CA THR A 109 -1.58 20.09 8.19
C THR A 109 -1.19 21.57 8.02
N ARG A 110 -0.45 21.89 6.94
CA ARG A 110 -0.06 23.28 6.64
C ARG A 110 -1.26 24.14 6.24
N ARG A 111 -2.17 23.62 5.43
CA ARG A 111 -3.39 24.35 5.02
C ARG A 111 -4.34 24.60 6.19
N GLY A 112 -4.48 23.64 7.10
CA GLY A 112 -5.28 23.82 8.32
C GLY A 112 -4.74 24.92 9.24
N LEU A 113 -3.41 25.05 9.35
CA LEU A 113 -2.77 26.13 10.10
C LEU A 113 -2.97 27.50 9.44
N GLU A 114 -2.92 27.58 8.11
CA GLU A 114 -3.17 28.83 7.37
C GLU A 114 -4.64 29.29 7.46
N ALA A 115 -5.58 28.34 7.48
CA ALA A 115 -7.01 28.64 7.60
C ALA A 115 -7.47 28.99 9.02
N GLY A 116 -6.75 28.54 10.07
CA GLY A 116 -7.06 28.84 11.47
C GLY A 116 -6.47 30.15 12.00
N VAL A 117 -5.69 30.88 11.19
CA VAL A 117 -5.07 32.17 11.53
C VAL A 117 -5.75 33.34 10.80
N ALA A 118 -6.74 33.07 9.93
CA ALA A 118 -7.59 34.05 9.28
C ALA A 118 -8.92 34.20 10.03
#